data_AF-A0A137QI09-F1
#
_entry.id   AF-A0A137QI09-F1
#
_cell.length_a   1.000
_cell.length_b   1.000
_cell.length_c   1.000
_cell.angle_alpha   90.00
_cell.angle_beta   90.00
_cell.angle_gamma   90.00
#
_symmetry.space_group_name_H-M   'P 1'
#
loop_
_entity.id
_entity.type
_entity.pdbx_description
1 polymer ?
#
loop_
_entity_poly.entity_id
_entity_poly.type
_entity_poly.pdbx_seq_one_letter_code
_entity_poly.pdbx_strand_id
1 'polypeptide(L)'
;MSREVAMSAHISWNPNAAVLMQSASGHMEKTCGLAKDVPFHLGGIVVYLQVHILPNPPYWVLLGQPFDALMQSQVQNTTDGGQTLILTNPNTGKQAVVPTYPKGQAPRIMKKAQVNRENF
;
A
#
# COMPACT_ATOMS: atom_id res chain seq x y z
N MET A 1 1.72 7.03 -1.46
CA MET A 1 0.44 6.76 -2.16
C MET A 1 0.31 7.75 -3.30
N SER A 2 -0.24 7.36 -4.46
CA SER A 2 -0.50 8.29 -5.56
C SER A 2 -1.63 9.26 -5.22
N ARG A 3 -1.60 10.46 -5.79
CA ARG A 3 -2.68 11.46 -5.65
C ARG A 3 -4.01 10.89 -6.12
N GLU A 4 -4.02 10.17 -7.24
CA GLU A 4 -5.22 9.53 -7.80
C GLU A 4 -5.90 8.59 -6.81
N VAL A 5 -5.12 7.75 -6.11
CA VAL A 5 -5.64 6.82 -5.10
C VAL A 5 -6.16 7.58 -3.89
N ALA A 6 -5.45 8.61 -3.42
CA ALA A 6 -5.91 9.42 -2.30
C ALA A 6 -7.24 10.11 -2.62
N MET A 7 -7.37 10.68 -3.84
CA MET A 7 -8.60 11.34 -4.28
C MET A 7 -9.76 10.37 -4.42
N SER A 8 -9.56 9.21 -5.06
CA SER A 8 -10.61 8.20 -5.23
C SER A 8 -11.07 7.57 -3.91
N ALA A 9 -10.18 7.52 -2.91
CA ALA A 9 -10.50 7.07 -1.55
C ALA A 9 -11.00 8.20 -0.62
N HIS A 10 -11.15 9.44 -1.11
CA HIS A 10 -11.53 10.62 -0.32
C HIS A 10 -10.62 10.88 0.90
N ILE A 11 -9.33 10.56 0.77
CA ILE A 11 -8.32 10.79 1.81
C ILE A 11 -7.81 12.23 1.69
N SER A 12 -8.02 13.03 2.73
CA SER A 12 -7.41 14.35 2.85
C SER A 12 -5.95 14.25 3.29
N TRP A 13 -5.11 15.19 2.85
CA TRP A 13 -3.72 15.33 3.29
C TRP A 13 -3.42 16.79 3.66
N ASN A 14 -2.43 16.98 4.53
CA ASN A 14 -1.90 18.29 4.88
C ASN A 14 -0.88 18.73 3.82
N PRO A 15 -1.15 19.77 2.99
CA PRO A 15 -0.21 20.24 1.98
C PRO A 15 1.04 20.91 2.57
N ASN A 16 0.94 21.44 3.80
CA ASN A 16 2.08 22.08 4.49
C ASN A 16 3.11 21.06 5.01
N ALA A 17 2.74 19.77 5.03
CA ALA A 17 3.63 18.67 5.39
C ALA A 17 4.29 18.01 4.15
N ALA A 18 4.39 18.75 3.05
CA ALA A 18 5.08 18.31 1.84
C ALA A 18 6.60 18.26 2.08
N VAL A 19 7.24 17.19 1.59
CA VAL A 19 8.69 16.96 1.72
C VAL A 19 9.29 16.69 0.35
N LEU A 20 10.58 16.99 0.19
CA LEU A 20 11.33 16.56 -0.99
C LEU A 20 11.68 15.09 -0.82
N MET A 21 11.25 14.25 -1.77
CA MET A 21 11.45 12.81 -1.73
C MET A 21 12.33 12.38 -2.89
N GLN A 22 13.38 11.62 -2.60
CA GLN A 22 14.20 10.97 -3.62
C GLN A 22 13.62 9.59 -3.92
N SER A 23 13.28 9.37 -5.18
CA SER A 23 12.83 8.07 -5.68
C SER A 23 14.01 7.10 -5.86
N ALA A 24 13.70 5.82 -6.11
CA ALA A 24 14.71 4.81 -6.40
C ALA A 24 15.54 5.10 -7.66
N SER A 25 15.02 5.91 -8.59
CA SER A 25 15.78 6.35 -9.78
C SER A 25 16.69 7.55 -9.50
N GLY A 26 16.76 8.04 -8.26
CA GLY A 26 17.50 9.24 -7.88
C GLY A 26 16.78 10.54 -8.23
N HIS A 27 15.65 10.49 -8.93
CA HIS A 27 14.83 11.67 -9.17
C HIS A 27 14.22 12.17 -7.87
N MET A 28 14.41 13.45 -7.58
CA MET A 28 13.81 14.12 -6.43
C MET A 28 12.54 14.83 -6.86
N GLU A 29 11.43 14.51 -6.18
CA GLU A 29 10.14 15.14 -6.41
C GLU A 29 9.53 15.55 -5.08
N LYS A 30 8.87 16.72 -5.05
CA LYS A 30 8.16 17.18 -3.86
C LYS A 30 6.83 16.43 -3.72
N THR A 31 6.55 15.89 -2.55
CA THR A 31 5.26 15.26 -2.25
C THR A 31 4.14 16.31 -2.24
N CYS A 32 2.91 15.89 -2.47
CA CYS A 32 1.72 16.74 -2.35
C CYS A 32 1.41 17.11 -0.89
N GLY A 33 1.89 16.30 0.06
CA GLY A 33 1.64 16.45 1.49
C GLY A 33 1.66 15.11 2.23
N LEU A 34 1.14 15.13 3.45
CA LEU A 34 1.05 13.96 4.33
C LEU A 34 -0.41 13.69 4.71
N ALA A 35 -0.90 12.48 4.44
CA ALA A 35 -2.14 11.97 5.02
C ALA A 35 -1.82 11.26 6.34
N LYS A 36 -2.58 11.58 7.39
CA LYS A 36 -2.38 11.02 8.72
C LYS A 36 -3.42 9.94 9.03
N ASP A 37 -3.00 8.93 9.77
CA ASP A 37 -3.87 7.90 10.34
C ASP A 37 -4.78 7.25 9.30
N VAL A 38 -4.21 6.92 8.14
CA VAL A 38 -4.94 6.28 7.06
C VAL A 38 -5.10 4.78 7.39
N PRO A 39 -6.32 4.24 7.45
CA PRO A 39 -6.54 2.83 7.75
C PRO A 39 -6.23 1.94 6.54
N PHE A 40 -5.33 0.99 6.73
CA PHE A 40 -4.98 -0.04 5.76
C PHE A 40 -5.48 -1.40 6.25
N HIS A 41 -6.28 -2.08 5.42
CA HIS A 41 -6.83 -3.40 5.71
C HIS A 41 -6.04 -4.47 4.97
N LEU A 42 -5.27 -5.29 5.69
CA LEU A 42 -4.47 -6.38 5.11
C LEU A 42 -4.64 -7.65 5.94
N GLY A 43 -5.10 -8.73 5.31
CA GLY A 43 -5.23 -10.03 5.98
C GLY A 43 -6.13 -10.03 7.22
N GLY A 44 -7.15 -9.16 7.26
CA GLY A 44 -8.03 -9.00 8.43
C GLY A 44 -7.43 -8.16 9.57
N ILE A 45 -6.23 -7.59 9.39
CA ILE A 45 -5.62 -6.63 10.30
C ILE A 45 -5.84 -5.22 9.75
N VAL A 46 -6.17 -4.29 10.64
CA VAL A 46 -6.22 -2.86 10.34
C VAL A 46 -5.00 -2.19 10.95
N VAL A 47 -4.23 -1.48 10.12
CA VAL A 47 -3.09 -0.67 10.55
C VAL A 47 -3.28 0.77 10.12
N TYR A 48 -3.02 1.72 11.02
CA TYR A 48 -3.11 3.15 10.73
C TYR A 48 -1.72 3.67 10.34
N LEU A 49 -1.61 4.20 9.13
CA LEU A 49 -0.33 4.64 8.58
C LEU A 49 -0.31 6.13 8.28
N GLN A 50 0.85 6.74 8.49
CA GLN A 50 1.18 8.06 7.97
C GLN A 50 1.69 7.89 6.54
N VAL A 51 1.03 8.51 5.57
CA VAL A 51 1.28 8.23 4.14
C VAL A 51 1.52 9.52 3.36
N HIS A 52 2.70 9.64 2.77
CA HIS A 52 2.97 10.73 1.83
C HIS A 52 2.20 10.52 0.52
N ILE A 53 1.58 11.60 0.04
CA ILE A 53 0.86 11.64 -1.24
C ILE A 53 1.83 12.14 -2.31
N LEU A 54 2.07 11.33 -3.34
CA LEU A 54 2.95 11.65 -4.46
C LEU A 54 2.11 12.03 -5.68
N PRO A 55 2.54 13.00 -6.50
CA PRO A 55 1.75 13.45 -7.64
C PRO A 55 1.55 12.32 -8.67
N ASN A 56 2.64 11.75 -9.22
CA ASN A 56 2.56 10.78 -10.32
C ASN A 56 3.54 9.58 -10.16
N PRO A 57 3.48 8.81 -9.05
CA PRO A 57 4.33 7.64 -8.90
C PRO A 57 3.90 6.49 -9.81
N PRO A 58 4.80 5.56 -10.19
CA PRO A 58 4.50 4.40 -11.04
C PRO A 58 3.79 3.24 -10.29
N TYR A 59 3.14 3.54 -9.17
CA TYR A 59 2.45 2.61 -8.29
C TYR A 59 1.33 3.33 -7.53
N TRP A 60 0.32 2.59 -7.09
CA TRP A 60 -0.77 3.14 -6.29
C TRP A 60 -0.35 3.45 -4.84
N VAL A 61 0.27 2.48 -4.19
CA VAL A 61 0.80 2.60 -2.83
C VAL A 61 2.13 1.86 -2.77
N LEU A 62 3.09 2.44 -2.05
CA LEU A 62 4.34 1.79 -1.69
C LEU A 62 4.38 1.66 -0.16
N LEU A 63 4.44 0.42 0.32
CA LEU A 63 4.71 0.12 1.72
C LEU A 63 6.21 -0.10 1.85
N GLY A 64 6.85 0.68 2.71
CA GLY A 64 8.28 0.60 2.95
C GLY A 64 8.60 0.05 4.32
N GLN A 65 9.87 0.15 4.69
CA GLN A 65 10.41 -0.36 5.95
C GLN A 65 9.65 0.07 7.22
N PRO A 66 9.06 1.29 7.35
CA PRO A 66 8.25 1.64 8.51
C PRO A 66 7.04 0.72 8.69
N PHE A 67 6.39 0.32 7.60
CA PHE A 67 5.31 -0.67 7.64
C PHE A 67 5.86 -2.05 8.04
N ASP A 68 6.98 -2.45 7.46
CA ASP A 68 7.60 -3.75 7.75
C ASP A 68 7.99 -3.88 9.24
N ALA A 69 8.57 -2.83 9.80
CA ALA A 69 8.92 -2.78 11.22
C ALA A 69 7.68 -2.80 12.12
N LEU A 70 6.65 -2.03 11.78
CA LEU A 70 5.42 -1.95 12.57
C LEU A 70 4.66 -3.27 12.60
N MET A 71 4.61 -3.96 11.46
CA MET A 71 3.86 -5.22 11.30
C MET A 71 4.72 -6.47 11.49
N GLN A 72 6.00 -6.31 11.82
CA GLN A 72 7.00 -7.38 11.80
C GLN A 72 6.84 -8.26 10.55
N SER A 73 6.74 -7.60 9.39
CA SER A 73 6.40 -8.26 8.15
C SER A 73 7.51 -9.23 7.74
N GLN A 74 7.12 -10.38 7.21
CA GLN A 74 8.05 -11.38 6.68
C GLN A 74 7.62 -11.80 5.28
N VAL A 75 8.57 -11.83 4.36
CA VAL A 75 8.35 -12.32 3.01
C VAL A 75 8.83 -13.76 2.93
N GLN A 76 7.92 -14.69 2.66
CA GLN A 76 8.23 -16.09 2.40
C GLN A 76 8.18 -16.34 0.90
N ASN A 77 9.32 -16.72 0.33
CA ASN A 77 9.43 -17.12 -1.07
C ASN A 77 9.13 -18.61 -1.21
N THR A 78 8.38 -18.99 -2.23
CA THR A 78 8.07 -20.39 -2.55
C THR A 78 8.89 -20.87 -3.75
N THR A 79 9.08 -22.19 -3.87
CA THR A 79 9.91 -22.79 -4.92
C THR A 79 9.32 -22.64 -6.33
N ASP A 80 8.02 -22.40 -6.43
CA ASP A 80 7.30 -22.11 -7.67
C ASP A 80 7.41 -20.63 -8.10
N GLY A 81 8.24 -19.82 -7.41
CA GLY A 81 8.44 -18.40 -7.70
C GLY A 81 7.37 -17.48 -7.13
N GLY A 82 6.43 -18.02 -6.35
CA GLY A 82 5.47 -17.24 -5.58
C GLY A 82 6.10 -16.55 -4.37
N GLN A 83 5.36 -15.60 -3.80
CA GLN A 83 5.71 -14.97 -2.53
C GLN A 83 4.46 -14.82 -1.67
N THR A 84 4.65 -14.90 -0.37
CA THR A 84 3.60 -14.69 0.63
C THR A 84 4.12 -13.72 1.68
N LEU A 85 3.27 -12.79 2.11
CA LEU A 85 3.58 -11.82 3.15
C LEU A 85 2.91 -12.27 4.46
N ILE A 86 3.71 -12.50 5.50
CA ILE A 86 3.24 -12.80 6.84
C ILE A 86 3.30 -11.50 7.64
N LEU A 87 2.17 -11.10 8.22
CA LEU A 87 2.01 -9.87 8.99
C LEU A 87 1.64 -10.21 10.43
N THR A 88 2.28 -9.56 11.41
CA THR A 88 1.95 -9.69 12.82
C THR A 88 1.30 -8.40 13.31
N ASN A 89 0.09 -8.50 13.84
CA ASN A 89 -0.58 -7.36 14.46
C ASN A 89 0.17 -6.98 15.76
N PRO A 90 0.78 -5.79 15.86
CA PRO A 90 1.54 -5.40 17.04
C PRO A 90 0.67 -5.26 18.30
N ASN A 91 -0.64 -5.02 18.15
CA ASN A 91 -1.55 -4.83 19.26
C ASN A 91 -2.11 -6.14 19.82
N THR A 92 -2.21 -7.19 19.00
CA THR A 92 -2.88 -8.44 19.39
C THR A 92 -2.01 -9.69 19.24
N GLY A 93 -0.83 -9.59 18.63
CA GLY A 93 0.02 -10.72 18.27
C GLY A 93 -0.57 -11.67 17.21
N LYS A 94 -1.73 -11.34 16.62
CA LYS A 94 -2.37 -12.18 15.60
C LYS A 94 -1.57 -12.09 14.31
N GLN A 95 -1.33 -13.24 13.69
CA GLN A 95 -0.67 -13.31 12.40
C GLN A 95 -1.68 -13.44 11.26
N ALA A 96 -1.38 -12.79 10.14
CA ALA A 96 -2.13 -12.90 8.91
C ALA A 96 -1.20 -13.27 7.76
N VAL A 97 -1.63 -14.20 6.93
CA VAL A 97 -0.92 -14.65 5.74
C VAL A 97 -1.60 -14.01 4.52
N VAL A 98 -0.89 -13.15 3.82
CA VAL A 98 -1.39 -12.39 2.68
C VAL A 98 -0.69 -12.87 1.40
N PRO A 99 -1.42 -13.46 0.43
CA PRO A 99 -0.83 -13.87 -0.83
C PRO A 99 -0.41 -12.63 -1.63
N THR A 100 0.73 -12.71 -2.32
CA THR A 100 1.13 -11.71 -3.30
C THR A 100 0.93 -12.26 -4.72
N TYR A 101 0.98 -11.37 -5.71
CA TYR A 101 0.80 -11.72 -7.10
C TYR A 101 1.87 -11.01 -7.95
N PRO A 102 2.29 -11.62 -9.07
CA PRO A 102 3.17 -10.95 -10.01
C PRO A 102 2.59 -9.61 -10.46
N LYS A 103 3.45 -8.60 -10.61
CA LYS A 103 3.05 -7.26 -11.06
C LYS A 103 2.25 -7.36 -12.37
N GLY A 104 1.09 -6.72 -12.41
CA GLY A 104 0.18 -6.74 -13.57
C GLY A 104 -0.77 -7.94 -13.62
N GLN A 105 -0.63 -8.92 -12.72
CA GLN A 105 -1.57 -10.03 -12.60
C GLN A 105 -2.49 -9.79 -11.40
N ALA A 106 -3.67 -9.23 -11.65
CA ALA A 106 -4.68 -9.06 -10.61
C ALA A 106 -5.17 -10.44 -10.11
N PRO A 107 -5.43 -10.62 -8.79
CA PRO A 107 -6.09 -11.81 -8.28
C PRO A 107 -7.40 -12.06 -9.04
N ARG A 108 -7.70 -13.32 -9.38
CA ARG A 108 -8.94 -13.68 -10.09
C ARG A 108 -10.22 -13.14 -9.42
N ILE A 109 -10.16 -12.90 -8.11
CA ILE A 109 -11.25 -12.33 -7.30
C ILE A 109 -11.53 -10.86 -7.67
N MET A 110 -10.49 -10.07 -8.02
CA MET A 110 -10.66 -8.69 -8.46
C MET A 110 -11.18 -8.57 -9.90
N LYS A 111 -10.93 -9.57 -10.76
CA LYS A 111 -11.52 -9.61 -12.11
C LYS A 111 -13.05 -9.67 -12.08
N LYS A 112 -13.65 -10.36 -11.09
CA LYS A 112 -15.11 -10.39 -10.92
C LYS A 112 -15.68 -9.03 -10.47
N ALA A 113 -14.93 -8.25 -9.69
CA ALA A 113 -15.38 -6.93 -9.23
C ALA A 113 -15.30 -5.85 -10.33
N GLN A 114 -14.36 -5.96 -11.28
CA GLN A 114 -14.29 -5.08 -12.46
C GLN A 114 -15.44 -5.33 -13.44
N VAL A 115 -15.80 -6.60 -13.70
CA VAL A 115 -16.92 -6.94 -14.60
C VAL A 115 -18.26 -6.35 -14.11
N ASN A 116 -18.45 -6.18 -12.80
CA ASN A 116 -19.65 -5.55 -12.26
C ASN A 116 -19.63 -4.00 -12.26
N ARG A 117 -18.49 -3.36 -12.49
CA ARG A 117 -18.37 -1.89 -12.58
C ARG A 117 -18.54 -1.33 -13.98
N GLU A 118 -18.42 -2.16 -15.02
CA GLU A 118 -18.60 -1.74 -16.43
C GLU A 118 -20.06 -1.89 -16.91
N ASN A 119 -20.98 -2.27 -16.02
CA ASN A 119 -22.42 -2.48 -16.32
C ASN A 119 -23.35 -1.40 -15.75
N PHE A 120 -22.83 -0.23 -15.33
CA PHE A 120 -23.62 0.92 -14.88
C PHE A 120 -23.00 2.24 -15.30
#